data_AF-A0A918ZTG8-F1
#
_entry.id   AF-A0A918ZTG8-F1
#
_cell.length_a   1.000
_cell.length_b   1.000
_cell.length_c   1.000
_cell.angle_alpha   90.00
_cell.angle_beta   90.00
_cell.angle_gamma   90.00
#
_symmetry.space_group_name_H-M   'P 1'
#
loop_
_entity.id
_entity.type
_entity.pdbx_description
1 polymer ?
#
loop_
_entity_poly.entity_id
_entity_poly.type
_entity_poly.pdbx_seq_one_letter_code
_entity_poly.pdbx_strand_id
1 'polypeptide(L)'
;MADGSAKPIEDVETGDKVLATDPETGETTTETVTAEIKGEGLKHLVELTVDTDGDTGTATATITATDGHPFWVPSLGEWIDATDLKSGQWLRTSAGTLVQITAVEHRTSGSATVHNLTVDNAHTYY
;
A
#
# COMPACT_ATOMS: atom_id res chain seq x y z
N MET A 1 10.02 -1.07 -6.02
CA MET A 1 10.39 -1.25 -7.46
C MET A 1 10.69 -2.71 -7.76
N ALA A 2 10.61 -3.11 -9.03
CA ALA A 2 10.84 -4.50 -9.47
C ALA A 2 12.28 -5.02 -9.24
N ASP A 3 13.25 -4.12 -9.10
CA ASP A 3 14.66 -4.44 -8.82
C ASP A 3 14.98 -4.50 -7.32
N GLY A 4 13.97 -4.36 -6.45
CA GLY A 4 14.12 -4.34 -5.00
C GLY A 4 14.47 -2.98 -4.40
N SER A 5 14.69 -1.94 -5.23
CA SER A 5 14.85 -0.57 -4.75
C SER A 5 13.51 0.05 -4.31
N ALA A 6 13.59 1.12 -3.53
CA ALA A 6 12.46 1.96 -3.17
C ALA A 6 12.55 3.30 -3.92
N LYS A 7 11.41 3.76 -4.43
CA LYS A 7 11.26 5.05 -5.12
C LYS A 7 10.05 5.77 -4.53
N PRO A 8 10.12 7.07 -4.21
CA PRO A 8 8.93 7.84 -3.84
C PRO A 8 7.88 7.73 -4.94
N ILE A 9 6.61 7.57 -4.56
CA ILE A 9 5.53 7.35 -5.54
C ILE A 9 5.33 8.56 -6.45
N GLU A 10 5.66 9.77 -5.97
CA GLU A 10 5.65 11.00 -6.76
C GLU A 10 6.72 11.05 -7.85
N ASP A 11 7.75 10.21 -7.75
CA ASP A 11 8.83 10.11 -8.72
C ASP A 11 8.68 8.90 -9.65
N VAL A 12 7.71 8.00 -9.42
CA VAL A 12 7.46 6.85 -10.29
C VAL A 12 6.85 7.33 -11.60
N GLU A 13 7.40 6.86 -12.71
CA GLU A 13 6.99 7.29 -14.05
C GLU A 13 6.37 6.13 -14.84
N THR A 14 5.50 6.47 -15.79
CA THR A 14 5.00 5.53 -16.78
C THR A 14 6.15 4.79 -17.48
N GLY A 15 6.10 3.47 -17.50
CA GLY A 15 7.17 2.60 -17.99
C GLY A 15 8.05 1.99 -16.90
N ASP A 16 8.04 2.55 -15.69
CA ASP A 16 8.69 1.95 -14.53
C ASP A 16 8.12 0.56 -14.23
N LYS A 17 8.94 -0.27 -13.58
CA LYS A 17 8.59 -1.64 -13.22
C LYS A 17 8.44 -1.76 -11.71
N VAL A 18 7.30 -2.29 -11.26
CA VAL A 18 7.00 -2.54 -9.85
C VAL A 18 6.70 -4.01 -9.62
N LEU A 19 6.84 -4.46 -8.37
CA LEU A 19 6.31 -5.76 -7.98
C LEU A 19 4.83 -5.59 -7.65
N ALA A 20 4.01 -6.50 -8.14
CA ALA A 20 2.61 -6.61 -7.79
C ALA A 20 2.30 -8.05 -7.43
N THR A 21 1.26 -8.26 -6.63
CA THR A 21 0.73 -9.60 -6.37
C THR A 21 -0.74 -9.63 -6.73
N ASP A 22 -1.10 -10.59 -7.56
CA ASP A 22 -2.50 -10.88 -7.81
C ASP A 22 -3.13 -11.48 -6.54
N PRO A 23 -4.14 -10.83 -5.94
CA PRO A 23 -4.77 -11.32 -4.72
C PRO A 23 -5.54 -12.64 -4.92
N GLU A 24 -5.98 -12.96 -6.15
CA GLU A 24 -6.74 -14.17 -6.46
C GLU A 24 -5.84 -15.41 -6.53
N THR A 25 -4.68 -15.27 -7.19
CA THR A 25 -3.74 -16.37 -7.42
C THR A 25 -2.60 -16.40 -6.39
N GLY A 26 -2.30 -15.26 -5.77
CA GLY A 26 -1.16 -15.06 -4.87
C GLY A 26 0.18 -14.96 -5.59
N GLU A 27 0.20 -15.00 -6.92
CA GLU A 27 1.39 -14.90 -7.76
C GLU A 27 1.94 -13.47 -7.74
N THR A 28 3.24 -13.35 -7.51
CA THR A 28 3.94 -12.06 -7.54
C THR A 28 4.67 -11.92 -8.87
N THR A 29 4.34 -10.87 -9.62
CA THR A 29 4.89 -10.59 -10.96
C THR A 29 5.44 -9.17 -11.03
N THR A 30 6.29 -8.95 -12.03
CA THR A 30 6.74 -7.60 -12.40
C THR A 30 5.70 -6.97 -13.33
N GLU A 31 5.12 -5.85 -12.91
CA GLU A 31 4.14 -5.09 -13.69
C GLU A 31 4.72 -3.76 -14.16
N THR A 32 4.26 -3.30 -15.32
CA THR A 32 4.59 -1.95 -15.83
C THR A 32 3.62 -0.94 -15.28
N VAL A 33 4.12 0.21 -14.85
CA VAL A 33 3.29 1.40 -14.60
C VAL A 33 2.80 1.93 -15.94
N THR A 34 1.48 2.01 -16.10
CA THR A 34 0.82 2.48 -17.34
C THR A 34 0.23 3.87 -17.21
N ALA A 35 -0.04 4.33 -15.99
CA ALA A 35 -0.46 5.69 -15.71
C ALA A 35 -0.12 6.12 -14.29
N GLU A 36 0.19 7.40 -14.14
CA GLU A 36 0.30 8.10 -12.86
C GLU A 36 -0.98 8.90 -12.61
N ILE A 37 -1.48 8.84 -11.39
CA ILE A 37 -2.68 9.56 -10.97
C ILE A 37 -2.30 10.48 -9.83
N LYS A 38 -2.54 11.78 -10.01
CA LYS A 38 -2.30 12.80 -8.98
C LYS A 38 -3.63 13.41 -8.55
N GLY A 39 -3.86 13.44 -7.24
CA GLY A 39 -5.01 14.11 -6.63
C GLY A 39 -4.56 15.19 -5.66
N GLU A 40 -5.20 16.35 -5.70
CA GLU A 40 -4.90 17.48 -4.80
C GLU A 40 -6.16 17.97 -4.10
N GLY A 41 -6.00 18.80 -3.06
CA GLY A 41 -7.09 19.46 -2.32
C GLY A 41 -7.41 18.79 -0.98
N LEU A 42 -8.63 19.00 -0.49
CA LEU A 42 -9.07 18.42 0.79
C LEU A 42 -9.06 16.88 0.69
N LYS A 43 -8.47 16.22 1.68
CA LYS A 43 -8.40 14.75 1.77
C LYS A 43 -8.72 14.26 3.17
N HIS A 44 -9.47 13.16 3.24
CA HIS A 44 -9.53 12.30 4.41
C HIS A 44 -8.46 11.23 4.23
N LEU A 45 -7.53 11.17 5.18
CA LEU A 45 -6.38 10.30 5.15
C LEU A 45 -6.43 9.34 6.32
N VAL A 46 -6.01 8.12 6.06
CA VAL A 46 -5.77 7.08 7.05
C VAL A 46 -4.27 6.82 7.07
N GLU A 47 -3.69 6.88 8.26
CA GLU A 47 -2.31 6.49 8.52
C GLU A 47 -2.30 5.16 9.26
N LEU A 48 -1.68 4.17 8.63
CA LEU A 48 -1.47 2.84 9.19
C LEU A 48 -0.04 2.78 9.72
N THR A 49 0.13 2.32 10.95
CA THR A 49 1.43 1.90 11.47
C THR A 49 1.53 0.39 11.38
N VAL A 50 2.63 -0.12 10.81
CA VAL A 50 2.91 -1.54 10.69
C VAL A 50 4.18 -1.92 11.43
N ASP A 51 4.18 -3.09 12.05
CA ASP A 51 5.36 -3.71 12.66
C ASP A 51 6.21 -4.38 11.57
N THR A 52 7.48 -4.00 11.48
CA THR A 52 8.41 -4.42 10.43
C THR A 52 9.43 -5.46 10.88
N ASP A 53 9.61 -5.65 12.19
CA ASP A 53 10.57 -6.61 12.75
C ASP A 53 9.94 -7.64 13.70
N GLY A 54 8.63 -7.57 13.94
CA GLY A 54 7.89 -8.57 14.72
C GLY A 54 8.41 -8.67 16.16
N ASP A 55 8.38 -9.88 16.72
CA ASP A 55 8.85 -10.15 18.08
C ASP A 55 10.36 -9.87 18.30
N THR A 56 11.11 -9.58 17.23
CA THR A 56 12.56 -9.34 17.32
C THR A 56 12.91 -7.93 17.80
N GLY A 57 11.95 -6.99 17.75
CA GLY A 57 12.18 -5.61 18.15
C GLY A 57 10.91 -4.79 18.27
N THR A 58 11.00 -3.51 17.90
CA THR A 58 9.91 -2.53 17.98
C THR A 58 9.93 -1.60 16.77
N ALA A 59 10.51 -2.04 15.65
CA ALA A 59 10.67 -1.21 14.47
C ALA A 59 9.35 -1.15 13.70
N THR A 60 8.88 0.06 13.43
CA THR A 60 7.63 0.31 12.71
C THR A 60 7.84 1.15 11.47
N ALA A 61 6.94 0.99 10.51
CA ALA A 61 6.81 1.88 9.35
C ALA A 61 5.37 2.41 9.24
N THR A 62 5.19 3.49 8.48
CA THR A 62 3.88 4.08 8.25
C THR A 62 3.48 4.04 6.77
N ILE A 63 2.18 3.87 6.53
CA ILE A 63 1.56 3.93 5.21
C ILE A 63 0.40 4.90 5.31
N THR A 64 0.36 5.93 4.46
CA THR A 64 -0.76 6.88 4.41
C THR A 64 -1.52 6.69 3.12
N ALA A 65 -2.84 6.55 3.20
CA ALA A 65 -3.73 6.44 2.05
C ALA A 65 -4.99 7.30 2.24
N THR A 66 -5.75 7.50 1.16
CA THR A 66 -7.11 8.06 1.29
C THR A 66 -8.02 7.05 2.00
N ASP A 67 -9.03 7.56 2.70
CA ASP A 67 -9.99 6.75 3.48
C ASP A 67 -10.62 5.57 2.72
N GLY A 68 -11.01 5.76 1.47
CA GLY A 68 -11.58 4.71 0.60
C GLY A 68 -10.55 3.91 -0.21
N HIS A 69 -9.26 4.01 0.09
CA HIS A 69 -8.25 3.23 -0.66
C HIS A 69 -8.24 1.77 -0.18
N PRO A 70 -8.43 0.78 -1.06
CA PRO A 70 -8.54 -0.61 -0.64
C PRO A 70 -7.17 -1.25 -0.36
N PHE A 71 -7.11 -2.07 0.69
CA PHE A 71 -5.97 -2.91 1.04
C PHE A 71 -6.38 -4.38 1.05
N TRP A 72 -5.54 -5.25 0.49
CA TRP A 72 -5.77 -6.69 0.54
C TRP A 72 -5.37 -7.24 1.90
N VAL A 73 -6.30 -7.91 2.58
CA VAL A 73 -6.05 -8.57 3.89
C VAL A 73 -5.99 -10.09 3.68
N PRO A 74 -4.79 -10.70 3.64
CA PRO A 74 -4.63 -12.11 3.26
C PRO A 74 -5.36 -13.09 4.18
N SER A 75 -5.48 -12.77 5.47
CA SER A 75 -6.17 -13.63 6.44
C SER A 75 -7.68 -13.70 6.23
N LEU A 76 -8.26 -12.69 5.55
CA LEU A 76 -9.67 -12.62 5.22
C LEU A 76 -9.93 -13.03 3.77
N GLY A 77 -8.93 -12.88 2.89
CA GLY A 77 -9.12 -13.07 1.45
C GLY A 77 -10.02 -11.99 0.85
N GLU A 78 -9.97 -10.78 1.41
CA GLU A 78 -10.87 -9.67 1.07
C GLU A 78 -10.11 -8.35 0.95
N TRP A 79 -10.64 -7.48 0.10
CA TRP A 79 -10.27 -6.07 0.01
C TRP A 79 -11.03 -5.29 1.07
N ILE A 80 -10.29 -4.55 1.90
CA ILE A 80 -10.85 -3.71 2.97
C ILE A 80 -10.39 -2.26 2.73
N ASP A 81 -11.34 -1.32 2.75
CA ASP A 81 -11.02 0.10 2.64
C ASP A 81 -10.14 0.55 3.81
N ALA A 82 -9.23 1.49 3.56
CA ALA A 82 -8.27 1.96 4.56
C ALA A 82 -8.95 2.38 5.86
N THR A 83 -10.11 3.03 5.77
CA THR A 83 -10.89 3.48 6.92
C THR A 83 -11.45 2.35 7.79
N ASP A 84 -11.58 1.14 7.25
CA ASP A 84 -12.16 -0.01 7.93
C ASP A 84 -11.10 -1.02 8.41
N LEU A 85 -9.82 -0.77 8.11
CA LEU A 85 -8.70 -1.53 8.64
C LEU A 85 -8.61 -1.40 10.16
N LYS A 86 -8.08 -2.43 10.80
CA LYS A 86 -8.00 -2.56 12.26
C LYS A 86 -6.62 -3.03 12.67
N SER A 87 -6.14 -2.51 13.80
CA SER A 87 -4.98 -3.09 14.49
C SER A 87 -5.16 -4.59 14.70
N GLY A 88 -4.09 -5.34 14.48
CA GLY A 88 -4.06 -6.80 14.54
C GLY A 88 -4.23 -7.49 13.18
N GLN A 89 -4.74 -6.80 12.16
CA GLN A 89 -4.79 -7.32 10.79
C GLN A 89 -3.39 -7.35 10.16
N TRP A 90 -3.22 -8.20 9.15
CA TRP A 90 -1.94 -8.46 8.51
C TRP A 90 -1.97 -8.03 7.06
N LEU A 91 -0.89 -7.40 6.59
CA LEU A 91 -0.68 -7.01 5.21
C LEU A 91 0.53 -7.76 4.65
N ARG A 92 0.54 -8.00 3.34
CA ARG A 92 1.65 -8.69 2.65
C ARG A 92 2.70 -7.69 2.18
N THR A 93 3.97 -8.05 2.30
CA THR A 93 5.11 -7.29 1.77
C THR A 93 5.53 -7.80 0.39
N SER A 94 6.36 -7.03 -0.33
CA SER A 94 6.98 -7.46 -1.58
C SER A 94 7.88 -8.70 -1.45
N ALA A 95 8.39 -8.98 -0.25
CA ALA A 95 9.17 -10.18 0.04
C ALA A 95 8.30 -11.43 0.28
N GLY A 96 6.97 -11.30 0.19
CA GLY A 96 6.03 -12.38 0.49
C GLY A 96 5.83 -12.65 1.98
N THR A 97 6.41 -11.84 2.86
CA THR A 97 6.17 -11.90 4.31
C THR A 97 4.91 -11.12 4.69
N LEU A 98 4.49 -11.26 5.95
CA LEU A 98 3.37 -10.50 6.52
C LEU A 98 3.88 -9.51 7.57
N VAL A 99 3.27 -8.33 7.61
CA VAL A 99 3.46 -7.30 8.63
C VAL A 99 2.13 -7.00 9.30
N GLN A 100 2.12 -6.79 10.62
CA GLN A 100 0.90 -6.54 11.37
C GLN A 100 0.63 -5.03 11.49
N ILE A 101 -0.62 -4.62 11.28
CA ILE A 101 -1.08 -3.28 11.60
C ILE A 101 -1.11 -3.13 13.14
N THR A 102 -0.36 -2.18 13.68
CA THR A 102 -0.32 -1.91 15.12
C THR A 102 -1.18 -0.71 15.51
N ALA A 103 -1.32 0.28 14.62
CA ALA A 103 -2.18 1.44 14.82
C ALA A 103 -2.85 1.89 13.51
N VAL A 104 -4.04 2.48 13.66
CA VAL A 104 -4.81 3.11 12.58
C VAL A 104 -5.26 4.47 13.07
N GLU A 105 -4.85 5.53 12.37
CA GLU A 105 -5.18 6.90 12.70
C GLU A 105 -5.88 7.60 11.53
N HIS A 106 -6.89 8.40 11.84
CA HIS A 106 -7.67 9.13 10.84
C HIS A 106 -7.40 10.62 10.98
N ARG A 107 -7.14 11.29 9.85
CA ARG A 107 -6.96 12.75 9.82
C ARG A 107 -7.59 13.36 8.58
N THR A 108 -8.05 14.59 8.72
CA THR A 108 -8.47 15.40 7.57
C THR A 108 -7.40 16.44 7.30
N SER A 109 -6.93 16.51 6.06
CA SER A 109 -6.06 17.59 5.59
C SER A 109 -6.86 18.56 4.73
N GLY A 110 -6.79 19.85 5.06
CA GLY A 110 -7.43 20.91 4.26
C GLY A 110 -6.80 21.07 2.87
N SER A 111 -5.57 20.60 2.69
CA SER A 111 -4.90 20.48 1.39
C SER A 111 -3.83 19.40 1.48
N ALA A 112 -3.93 18.36 0.65
CA ALA A 112 -2.92 17.32 0.51
C ALA A 112 -2.82 16.88 -0.95
N THR A 113 -1.61 16.46 -1.33
CA THR A 113 -1.34 15.79 -2.61
C THR A 113 -1.25 14.29 -2.34
N VAL A 114 -1.97 13.51 -3.15
CA VAL A 114 -1.96 12.04 -3.12
C VAL A 114 -1.63 11.52 -4.50
N HIS A 115 -0.98 10.36 -4.53
CA HIS A 115 -0.53 9.70 -5.74
C HIS A 115 -1.09 8.28 -5.80
N ASN A 116 -1.37 7.81 -7.00
CA ASN A 116 -1.78 6.44 -7.27
C ASN A 116 -1.24 6.03 -8.64
N LEU A 117 -1.11 4.72 -8.87
CA LEU A 117 -0.59 4.16 -10.12
C LEU A 117 -1.61 3.20 -10.72
N THR A 118 -1.73 3.22 -12.04
CA THR A 118 -2.28 2.09 -12.79
C THR A 118 -1.12 1.24 -13.27
N VAL A 119 -1.19 -0.07 -13.05
CA VAL A 119 -0.23 -1.05 -13.58
C VAL A 119 -0.94 -2.03 -14.52
N ASP A 120 -0.19 -2.74 -15.37
CA ASP A 120 -0.75 -3.51 -16.50
C ASP A 120 -1.88 -4.48 -16.12
N ASN A 121 -1.57 -5.55 -15.36
CA ASN A 121 -2.51 -6.65 -15.15
C ASN A 121 -3.02 -6.74 -13.72
N ALA A 122 -2.14 -6.55 -12.75
CA ALA A 122 -2.52 -6.54 -11.35
C ALA A 122 -3.11 -5.18 -10.97
N HIS A 123 -4.01 -5.17 -9.98
CA HIS A 123 -4.51 -3.93 -9.38
C HIS A 123 -3.87 -3.68 -8.01
N THR A 124 -2.61 -4.12 -7.86
CA THR A 124 -1.82 -4.00 -6.63
C THR A 124 -0.40 -3.54 -6.99
N TYR A 125 0.32 -2.98 -6.02
CA TYR A 125 1.74 -2.69 -6.15
C TYR A 125 2.37 -2.55 -4.75
N TYR A 126 3.70 -2.71 -4.69
CA TYR A 126 4.52 -2.54 -3.49
C TYR A 126 5.51 -1.38 -3.61
#